data_AF-A0A973ZIZ5-F1
#
_entry.id   AF-A0A973ZIZ5-F1
#
_cell.length_a   1.000
_cell.length_b   1.000
_cell.length_c   1.000
_cell.angle_alpha   90.00
_cell.angle_beta   90.00
_cell.angle_gamma   90.00
#
_symmetry.space_group_name_H-M   'P 1'
#
loop_
_entity.id
_entity.type
_entity.pdbx_description
1 polymer ?
#
loop_
_entity_poly.entity_id
_entity_poly.type
_entity_poly.pdbx_seq_one_letter_code
_entity_poly.pdbx_strand_id
1 'polypeptide(L)'
;MSTQIFPPQTLLREVGGPDRRCQIASTPAADGRWEFSLLTADADGQVLTDLSGMIAPEDVGLILTALPVEVAALSAWGGPAATLAERRRKHPNLYAKWTEEEEQVLVDRFTEGEPFARIAKDLGRTVGGVKARLLHLGHITAEEAGRPVRRFRH
;
A
#
# COMPACT_ATOMS: atom_id res chain seq x y z
N MET A 1 19.02 -0.03 -42.00
CA MET A 1 19.48 -0.28 -40.62
C MET A 1 18.25 -0.31 -39.75
N SER A 2 17.78 -1.49 -39.35
CA SER A 2 16.60 -1.63 -38.50
C SER A 2 17.01 -1.40 -37.06
N THR A 3 16.54 -0.31 -36.46
CA THR A 3 16.70 -0.05 -35.02
C THR A 3 15.83 -1.04 -34.26
N GLN A 4 16.46 -2.05 -33.67
CA GLN A 4 15.81 -2.98 -32.77
C GLN A 4 15.50 -2.23 -31.46
N ILE A 5 14.25 -1.78 -31.31
CA ILE A 5 13.75 -1.17 -30.08
C ILE A 5 13.52 -2.31 -29.09
N PHE A 6 14.41 -2.45 -28.11
CA PHE A 6 14.16 -3.31 -26.96
C PHE A 6 13.09 -2.64 -26.08
N PRO A 7 12.04 -3.35 -25.62
CA PRO A 7 11.12 -2.78 -24.66
C PRO A 7 11.91 -2.37 -23.40
N PRO A 8 11.55 -1.25 -22.72
CA PRO A 8 12.22 -0.84 -21.51
C PRO A 8 12.18 -2.00 -20.51
N GLN A 9 13.34 -2.57 -20.21
CA GLN A 9 13.44 -3.70 -19.29
C GLN A 9 13.10 -3.18 -17.90
N THR A 10 11.91 -3.49 -17.42
CA THR A 10 11.52 -3.24 -16.02
C THR A 10 12.21 -4.28 -15.15
N LEU A 11 13.02 -3.84 -14.20
CA LEU A 11 13.52 -4.70 -13.15
C LEU A 11 12.48 -4.73 -12.03
N LEU A 12 11.83 -5.87 -11.81
CA LEU A 12 10.91 -6.10 -10.69
C LEU A 12 11.55 -7.06 -9.70
N ARG A 13 11.57 -6.68 -8.43
CA ARG A 13 12.00 -7.52 -7.32
C ARG A 13 10.93 -7.57 -6.23
N GLU A 14 10.58 -8.77 -5.83
CA GLU A 14 9.68 -8.99 -4.69
C GLU A 14 10.45 -9.53 -3.49
N VAL A 15 10.11 -9.03 -2.31
CA VAL A 15 10.61 -9.50 -1.03
C VAL A 15 9.42 -9.80 -0.12
N GLY A 16 9.29 -11.07 0.28
CA GLY A 16 8.23 -11.52 1.17
C GLY A 16 8.69 -11.60 2.64
N GLY A 17 7.84 -11.13 3.54
CA GLY A 17 7.86 -11.45 4.97
C GLY A 17 6.54 -12.13 5.38
N PRO A 18 6.38 -12.54 6.65
CA PRO A 18 5.20 -13.29 7.10
C PRO A 18 3.88 -12.53 6.93
N ASP A 19 3.86 -11.21 7.14
CA ASP A 19 2.65 -10.37 7.08
C ASP A 19 2.75 -9.21 6.07
N ARG A 20 3.83 -9.18 5.28
CA ARG A 20 4.17 -8.05 4.41
C ARG A 20 4.80 -8.54 3.12
N ARG A 21 4.48 -7.86 2.01
CA ARG A 21 5.16 -8.00 0.73
C ARG A 21 5.73 -6.64 0.34
N CYS A 22 6.98 -6.64 -0.11
CA CYS A 22 7.63 -5.48 -0.68
C CYS A 22 7.87 -5.74 -2.17
N GLN A 23 7.40 -4.84 -3.03
CA GLN A 23 7.68 -4.84 -4.46
C GLN A 23 8.54 -3.63 -4.78
N ILE A 24 9.62 -3.86 -5.51
CA ILE A 24 10.54 -2.82 -5.95
C ILE A 24 10.60 -2.91 -7.47
N ALA A 25 10.28 -1.82 -8.16
CA ALA A 25 10.40 -1.75 -9.62
C ALA A 25 11.32 -0.60 -10.04
N SER A 26 12.09 -0.83 -11.10
CA SER A 26 12.88 0.20 -11.77
C SER A 26 12.65 0.12 -13.28
N THR A 27 12.23 1.22 -13.89
CA THR A 27 11.92 1.30 -15.32
C THR A 27 12.68 2.48 -15.97
N PRO A 28 13.38 2.28 -17.09
CA PRO A 28 13.94 3.38 -17.86
C PRO A 28 12.84 4.31 -18.40
N ALA A 29 12.98 5.61 -18.17
CA ALA A 29 12.09 6.64 -18.72
C ALA A 29 12.66 7.21 -20.04
N ALA A 30 11.78 7.82 -20.84
CA ALA A 30 12.13 8.35 -22.16
C ALA A 30 13.18 9.49 -22.12
N ASP A 31 13.31 10.18 -20.99
CA ASP A 31 14.26 11.26 -20.77
C ASP A 31 15.62 10.79 -20.23
N GLY A 32 15.85 9.47 -20.18
CA GLY A 32 17.09 8.88 -19.71
C GLY A 32 17.19 8.70 -18.19
N ARG A 33 16.18 9.14 -17.43
CA ARG A 33 16.08 8.87 -15.98
C ARG A 33 15.47 7.50 -15.72
N TRP A 34 15.54 7.04 -14.48
CA TRP A 34 14.89 5.81 -14.04
C TRP A 34 13.71 6.14 -13.15
N GLU A 35 12.54 5.65 -13.51
CA GLU A 35 11.40 5.59 -12.60
C GLU A 35 11.65 4.45 -11.61
N PHE A 36 11.68 4.78 -10.32
CA PHE A 36 11.82 3.83 -9.23
C PHE A 36 10.52 3.82 -8.42
N SER A 37 10.07 2.63 -8.04
CA SER A 37 8.97 2.46 -7.08
C SER A 37 9.29 1.39 -6.05
N LEU A 38 8.88 1.66 -4.81
CA LEU A 38 8.89 0.73 -3.69
C LEU A 38 7.52 0.76 -3.04
N LEU A 39 6.86 -0.39 -3.07
CA LEU A 39 5.54 -0.58 -2.48
C LEU A 39 5.63 -1.63 -1.39
N THR A 40 5.13 -1.32 -0.20
CA THR A 40 4.85 -2.36 0.80
C THR A 40 3.35 -2.57 0.92
N ALA A 41 2.93 -3.83 0.93
CA ALA A 41 1.56 -4.24 1.14
C ALA A 41 1.45 -5.25 2.28
N ASP A 42 0.26 -5.39 2.85
CA ASP A 42 -0.03 -6.50 3.77
C ASP A 42 -0.40 -7.81 3.04
N ALA A 43 -0.77 -8.82 3.82
CA ALA A 43 -1.18 -10.13 3.30
C ALA A 43 -2.39 -10.06 2.36
N ASP A 44 -3.28 -9.08 2.53
CA ASP A 44 -4.48 -8.89 1.71
C ASP A 44 -4.20 -8.04 0.46
N GLY A 45 -2.97 -7.58 0.28
CA GLY A 45 -2.57 -6.74 -0.85
C GLY A 45 -2.88 -5.26 -0.65
N GLN A 46 -3.25 -4.83 0.56
CA GLN A 46 -3.44 -3.42 0.85
C GLN A 46 -2.09 -2.72 0.87
N VAL A 47 -1.89 -1.70 0.02
CA VAL A 47 -0.69 -0.85 0.04
C VAL A 47 -0.65 -0.02 1.33
N LEU A 48 0.51 -0.03 1.97
CA LEU A 48 0.80 0.63 3.25
C LEU A 48 1.87 1.69 3.11
N THR A 49 2.80 1.48 2.19
CA THR A 49 3.84 2.44 1.85
C THR A 49 3.98 2.45 0.34
N ASP A 50 4.04 3.66 -0.20
CA ASP A 50 4.36 3.93 -1.59
C ASP A 50 5.47 4.99 -1.58
N LEU A 51 6.63 4.60 -2.09
CA LEU A 51 7.77 5.46 -2.32
C LEU A 51 8.11 5.35 -3.80
N SER A 52 7.82 6.39 -4.56
CA SER A 52 8.07 6.45 -5.99
C SER A 52 8.75 7.76 -6.39
N GLY A 53 9.53 7.71 -7.46
CA GLY A 53 10.23 8.90 -7.95
C GLY A 53 11.16 8.61 -9.12
N MET A 54 11.71 9.69 -9.67
CA MET A 54 12.69 9.64 -10.76
C MET A 54 14.10 9.72 -10.20
N ILE A 55 15.00 8.91 -10.72
CA ILE A 55 16.43 8.88 -10.37
C ILE A 55 17.23 9.21 -11.62
N ALA A 56 18.07 10.24 -11.56
CA ALA A 56 19.04 10.51 -12.61
C ALA A 56 20.20 9.49 -12.53
N PRO A 57 20.73 8.97 -13.65
CA PRO A 57 21.82 8.00 -13.63
C PRO A 57 23.06 8.47 -12.86
N GLU A 58 23.39 9.76 -12.94
CA GLU A 58 24.52 10.38 -12.23
C GLU A 58 24.35 10.41 -10.69
N ASP A 59 23.12 10.41 -10.20
CA ASP A 59 22.82 10.47 -8.77
C ASP A 59 22.82 9.09 -8.09
N VAL A 60 22.82 7.99 -8.86
CA VAL A 60 22.73 6.62 -8.33
C VAL A 60 23.85 6.35 -7.31
N GLY A 61 25.09 6.78 -7.58
CA GLY A 61 26.21 6.60 -6.65
C GLY A 61 26.03 7.36 -5.34
N LEU A 62 25.47 8.57 -5.40
CA LEU A 62 25.17 9.37 -4.22
C LEU A 62 24.06 8.72 -3.38
N ILE A 63 23.00 8.25 -4.03
CA ILE A 63 21.88 7.56 -3.38
C ILE A 63 22.36 6.28 -2.70
N LEU A 64 23.18 5.47 -3.36
CA LEU A 64 23.74 4.24 -2.78
C LEU A 64 24.60 4.51 -1.53
N THR A 65 25.22 5.70 -1.47
CA THR A 65 26.05 6.10 -0.33
C THR A 65 25.20 6.60 0.84
N ALA A 66 24.19 7.43 0.58
CA ALA A 66 23.39 8.08 1.62
C ALA A 66 22.23 7.22 2.13
N LEU A 67 21.48 6.59 1.22
CA LEU A 67 20.19 5.98 1.54
C LEU A 67 20.28 4.83 2.58
N PRO A 68 21.27 3.93 2.56
CA PRO A 68 21.35 2.87 3.57
C PRO A 68 21.51 3.40 5.00
N VAL A 69 22.29 4.47 5.17
CA VAL A 69 22.53 5.09 6.48
C VAL A 69 21.26 5.78 6.98
N GLU A 70 20.59 6.54 6.11
CA GLU A 70 19.34 7.20 6.45
C GLU A 70 18.23 6.20 6.81
N VAL A 71 18.07 5.13 6.03
CA VAL A 71 17.07 4.08 6.32
C VAL A 71 17.40 3.36 7.63
N ALA A 72 18.68 3.11 7.92
CA ALA A 72 19.09 2.55 9.20
C ALA A 72 18.77 3.50 10.38
N ALA A 73 19.00 4.79 10.24
CA ALA A 73 18.65 5.78 11.26
C ALA A 73 17.13 5.84 11.50
N LEU A 74 16.32 5.82 10.44
CA LEU A 74 14.85 5.77 10.55
C LEU A 74 14.38 4.52 11.31
N SER A 75 15.05 3.38 11.15
CA SER A 75 14.74 2.17 11.90
C SER A 75 14.97 2.31 13.40
N ALA A 76 15.90 3.18 13.82
CA ALA A 76 16.17 3.45 15.22
C ALA A 76 15.16 4.42 15.85
N TRP A 77 14.53 5.29 15.05
CA TRP A 77 13.42 6.15 15.50
C TRP A 77 12.07 5.42 15.50
N GLY A 78 11.95 4.40 14.67
CA GLY A 78 10.78 3.53 14.64
C GLY A 78 10.66 2.74 15.94
N GLY A 79 9.51 2.85 16.60
CA GLY A 79 9.11 1.83 17.57
C GLY A 79 8.94 0.47 16.89
N PRO A 80 8.96 -0.64 17.64
CA PRO A 80 8.72 -1.96 17.08
C PRO A 80 7.40 -1.95 16.30
N ALA A 81 7.41 -2.52 15.09
CA ALA A 81 6.19 -2.67 14.33
C ALA A 81 5.17 -3.43 15.19
N ALA A 82 3.98 -2.84 15.41
CA ALA A 82 2.96 -3.46 16.24
C ALA A 82 2.72 -4.90 15.77
N THR A 83 2.82 -5.83 16.70
CA THR A 83 2.65 -7.26 16.45
C THR A 83 1.23 -7.54 15.95
N LEU A 84 1.03 -8.68 15.27
CA LEU A 84 -0.30 -9.10 14.84
C LEU A 84 -1.29 -9.17 16.01
N ALA A 85 -0.84 -9.62 17.19
CA ALA A 85 -1.64 -9.68 18.40
C ALA A 85 -2.10 -8.30 18.88
N GLU A 86 -1.21 -7.30 18.89
CA GLU A 86 -1.56 -5.92 19.26
C GLU A 86 -2.50 -5.29 18.25
N ARG A 87 -2.33 -5.59 16.96
CA ARG A 87 -3.24 -5.12 15.91
C ARG A 87 -4.61 -5.78 16.03
N ARG A 88 -4.69 -7.08 16.33
CA ARG A 88 -5.95 -7.79 16.61
C ARG A 88 -6.66 -7.28 17.85
N ARG A 89 -5.92 -6.87 18.89
CA ARG A 89 -6.52 -6.19 20.06
C ARG A 89 -7.26 -4.92 19.65
N LYS A 90 -6.72 -4.17 18.66
CA LYS A 90 -7.35 -2.95 18.14
C LYS A 90 -8.45 -3.23 17.11
N HIS A 91 -8.28 -4.29 16.31
CA HIS A 91 -9.19 -4.71 15.25
C HIS A 91 -9.43 -6.22 15.40
N PRO A 92 -10.41 -6.64 16.22
CA PRO A 92 -10.63 -8.05 16.58
C PRO A 92 -10.75 -8.98 15.38
N ASN A 93 -11.33 -8.49 14.28
CA ASN A 93 -11.59 -9.27 13.07
C ASN A 93 -10.50 -9.04 11.99
N LEU A 94 -9.33 -8.54 12.37
CA LEU A 94 -8.20 -8.38 11.45
C LEU A 94 -7.74 -9.74 10.90
N TYR A 95 -7.78 -9.86 9.57
CA TYR A 95 -7.53 -11.08 8.79
C TYR A 95 -8.50 -12.25 9.05
N ALA A 96 -9.63 -12.02 9.73
CA ALA A 96 -10.71 -13.01 9.77
C ALA A 96 -11.35 -13.14 8.39
N LYS A 97 -11.96 -14.29 8.08
CA LYS A 97 -12.81 -14.41 6.88
C LYS A 97 -14.01 -13.46 7.02
N TRP A 98 -14.47 -12.90 5.90
CA TRP A 98 -15.73 -12.15 5.85
C TRP A 98 -16.89 -13.14 5.81
N THR A 99 -17.93 -12.92 6.61
CA THR A 99 -19.20 -13.66 6.48
C THR A 99 -20.16 -12.92 5.55
N GLU A 100 -21.13 -13.63 4.98
CA GLU A 100 -22.14 -13.02 4.10
C GLU A 100 -22.91 -11.90 4.83
N GLU A 101 -23.18 -12.08 6.13
CA GLU A 101 -23.84 -11.07 6.95
C GLU A 101 -22.96 -9.83 7.18
N GLU A 102 -21.66 -10.01 7.45
CA GLU A 102 -20.73 -8.89 7.56
C GLU A 102 -20.64 -8.09 6.25
N GLU A 103 -20.67 -8.77 5.11
CA GLU A 103 -20.66 -8.13 3.79
C GLU A 103 -21.93 -7.36 3.52
N GLN A 104 -23.09 -7.93 3.85
CA GLN A 104 -24.36 -7.22 3.70
C GLN A 104 -24.35 -5.94 4.53
N VAL A 105 -23.93 -6.02 5.80
CA VAL A 105 -23.81 -4.86 6.70
C VAL A 105 -22.81 -3.83 6.16
N LEU A 106 -21.68 -4.28 5.59
CA LEU A 106 -20.68 -3.41 4.96
C LEU A 106 -21.27 -2.62 3.79
N VAL A 107 -21.99 -3.30 2.89
CA VAL A 107 -22.56 -2.71 1.67
C VAL A 107 -23.70 -1.75 2.01
N ASP A 108 -24.59 -2.15 2.92
CA ASP A 108 -25.73 -1.32 3.33
C ASP A 108 -25.25 0.01 3.91
N ARG A 109 -24.35 -0.05 4.91
CA ARG A 109 -23.79 1.14 5.57
C ARG A 109 -22.98 2.01 4.62
N PHE A 110 -22.23 1.41 3.69
CA PHE A 110 -21.53 2.17 2.66
C PHE A 110 -22.51 2.91 1.76
N THR A 111 -23.59 2.25 1.33
CA THR A 111 -24.62 2.83 0.47
C THR A 111 -25.39 3.95 1.18
N GLU A 112 -25.57 3.85 2.49
CA GLU A 112 -26.11 4.91 3.36
C GLU A 112 -25.14 6.09 3.54
N GLY A 113 -23.91 6.01 3.01
CA GLY A 113 -22.90 7.06 3.09
C GLY A 113 -22.14 7.10 4.41
N GLU A 114 -22.19 6.02 5.21
CA GLU A 114 -21.47 5.97 6.47
C GLU A 114 -19.94 6.03 6.22
N PRO A 115 -19.18 6.85 6.99
CA PRO A 115 -17.74 6.93 6.81
C PRO A 115 -17.06 5.58 7.06
N PHE A 116 -16.11 5.19 6.18
CA PHE A 116 -15.36 3.93 6.33
C PHE A 116 -14.74 3.71 7.72
N ALA A 117 -14.33 4.79 8.39
CA ALA A 117 -13.78 4.73 9.75
C ALA A 117 -14.78 4.24 10.79
N ARG A 118 -16.07 4.55 10.61
CA ARG A 118 -17.14 4.07 11.49
C ARG A 118 -17.48 2.61 11.20
N ILE A 119 -17.69 2.29 9.92
CA ILE A 119 -17.93 0.92 9.47
C ILE A 119 -16.81 -0.03 9.96
N ALA A 120 -15.54 0.37 9.76
CA ALA A 120 -14.39 -0.41 10.18
C ALA A 120 -14.33 -0.62 11.71
N LYS A 121 -14.65 0.43 12.48
CA LYS A 121 -14.67 0.33 13.94
C LYS A 121 -15.72 -0.68 14.40
N ASP A 122 -16.92 -0.60 13.85
CA ASP A 122 -18.05 -1.42 14.28
C ASP A 122 -17.89 -2.89 13.87
N LEU A 123 -17.33 -3.14 12.68
CA LEU A 123 -17.00 -4.50 12.22
C LEU A 123 -15.71 -5.05 12.84
N GLY A 124 -15.00 -4.28 13.67
CA GLY A 124 -13.72 -4.68 14.25
C GLY A 124 -12.63 -4.91 13.19
N ARG A 125 -12.72 -4.24 12.04
CA ARG A 125 -11.81 -4.33 10.88
C ARG A 125 -10.97 -3.07 10.74
N THR A 126 -9.99 -3.08 9.84
CA THR A 126 -9.29 -1.86 9.42
C THR A 126 -10.08 -1.14 8.33
N VAL A 127 -9.90 0.18 8.22
CA VAL A 127 -10.46 0.97 7.10
C VAL A 127 -9.99 0.43 5.76
N GLY A 128 -8.73 -0.01 5.71
CA GLY A 128 -8.17 -0.69 4.56
C GLY A 128 -8.88 -1.98 4.20
N GLY A 129 -9.13 -2.86 5.16
CA GLY A 129 -9.88 -4.09 4.95
C GLY A 129 -11.32 -3.85 4.47
N VAL A 130 -11.99 -2.82 5.00
CA VAL A 130 -13.31 -2.38 4.52
C VAL A 130 -13.27 -1.93 3.06
N LYS A 131 -12.32 -1.05 2.71
CA LYS A 131 -12.15 -0.58 1.33
C LYS A 131 -11.77 -1.71 0.37
N ALA A 132 -10.85 -2.59 0.77
CA ALA A 132 -10.45 -3.73 -0.02
C ALA A 132 -11.63 -4.68 -0.28
N ARG A 133 -12.49 -4.89 0.73
CA ARG A 133 -13.67 -5.73 0.55
C ARG A 133 -14.71 -5.08 -0.36
N LEU A 134 -14.97 -3.78 -0.22
CA LEU A 134 -15.86 -3.05 -1.14
C LEU A 134 -15.34 -3.05 -2.59
N LEU A 135 -14.02 -2.94 -2.79
CA LEU A 135 -13.38 -3.06 -4.09
C LEU A 135 -13.58 -4.47 -4.67
N HIS A 136 -13.34 -5.51 -3.86
CA HIS A 136 -13.55 -6.90 -4.27
C HIS A 136 -15.00 -7.20 -4.67
N LEU A 137 -15.96 -6.58 -3.99
CA LEU A 137 -17.38 -6.68 -4.29
C LEU A 137 -17.85 -5.76 -5.42
N GLY A 138 -16.98 -4.89 -5.95
CA GLY A 138 -17.29 -3.99 -7.06
C GLY A 138 -18.10 -2.75 -6.68
N HIS A 139 -18.18 -2.39 -5.40
CA HIS A 139 -18.89 -1.20 -4.92
C HIS A 139 -18.07 0.09 -5.01
N ILE A 140 -16.73 -0.02 -5.10
CA ILE A 140 -15.82 1.11 -5.32
C ILE A 140 -14.72 0.72 -6.31
N THR A 141 -14.11 1.73 -6.94
CA THR A 141 -12.93 1.60 -7.79
C THR A 141 -11.62 1.68 -6.97
N ALA A 142 -10.51 1.26 -7.58
CA ALA A 142 -9.19 1.39 -6.97
C ALA A 142 -8.81 2.86 -6.71
N GLU A 143 -9.24 3.78 -7.58
CA GLU A 143 -9.05 5.22 -7.39
C GLU A 143 -9.79 5.75 -6.16
N GLU A 144 -11.05 5.35 -5.99
CA GLU A 144 -11.87 5.73 -4.83
C GLU A 144 -11.35 5.12 -3.52
N ALA A 145 -10.81 3.90 -3.58
CA ALA A 145 -10.15 3.26 -2.45
C ALA A 145 -8.89 4.04 -2.02
N GLY A 146 -8.11 4.56 -2.97
CA GLY A 146 -6.87 5.31 -2.74
C GLY A 146 -7.07 6.76 -2.32
N ARG A 147 -8.25 7.36 -2.55
CA ARG A 147 -8.48 8.78 -2.27
C ARG A 147 -8.34 9.09 -0.77
N PRO A 148 -7.46 10.03 -0.37
CA PRO A 148 -7.33 10.44 1.03
C PRO A 148 -8.59 11.17 1.50
N VAL A 149 -9.03 10.87 2.73
CA VAL A 149 -10.18 11.55 3.34
C VAL A 149 -9.78 13.00 3.64
N ARG A 150 -10.23 13.95 2.82
CA ARG A 150 -10.09 15.37 3.11
C ARG A 150 -10.96 15.72 4.31
N ARG A 151 -10.36 15.86 5.49
CA ARG A 151 -11.06 16.42 6.66
C ARG A 151 -11.12 17.93 6.49
N PHE A 152 -12.29 18.46 6.17
CA PHE A 152 -12.58 19.86 6.44
C PHE A 152 -12.97 19.97 7.91
N ARG A 153 -12.19 20.72 8.70
CA ARG A 153 -12.67 21.24 9.99
C ARG A 153 -13.60 22.41 9.66
N HIS A 154 -14.85 22.34 10.13
CA HIS A 154 -15.69 23.52 10.33
C HIS A 154 -15.18 24.31 11.54
#